data_AF-A0A1G8BDG5-F1
#
_entry.id   AF-A0A1G8BDG5-F1
#
_cell.length_a   1.000
_cell.length_b   1.000
_cell.length_c   1.000
_cell.angle_alpha   90.00
_cell.angle_beta   90.00
_cell.angle_gamma   90.00
#
_symmetry.space_group_name_H-M   'P 1'
#
loop_
_entity.id
_entity.type
_entity.pdbx_description
1 polymer ?
#
loop_
_entity_poly.entity_id
_entity_poly.type
_entity_poly.pdbx_seq_one_letter_code
_entity_poly.pdbx_strand_id
1 'polypeptide(L)'
;MATGGVVMGEDEFTVAEVAVAAIARWDAMRHEAGRAGDEQFRSWYFTTVSGYGDPDTFAFLTFEAAVELSARGCAADGFLLLSWLAWHIGREPDGDVVARTVMALTATCLAWAVDRETSAHAVRVLRAVADAVRAPDDVRVERAVCRALSSLGQLSSRDAAVDHAAIETLASPWRELAGRCRGATDPELRGWWAHGMGNEALVLLQSDREPAARRLFAAIIEEFAADPPGSSEDVDVWLLRARHAAGVLDRFRLDEPQLKLDYLERQRHWDRRRRSGRGFVSWLLAGAPRNRMRGLVRRAQAEHRKSADAVRSWLCSGEPFVVLLRNFELTERSGTTKFPLDDTEPADHVQVINLSGAGPALRELAVSVPLVLVASTTAAELELGQDWGQFTAPVKLYLPDETWFDTVSTLLSVADQVVVWAAELTPGLARELDFLVSRQRTEDTLVVLDGMEDPVSQVFLPREGGERLTADHPLLAPFPHVIDATELARRRMAECPSLVRVLQRLDNARNAPLDQRLAEISAQLNARRT
;
A
#
# COMPACT_ATOMS: atom_id res chain seq x y z
N MET A 1 -53.46 -8.94 -31.50
CA MET A 1 -52.27 -8.51 -30.75
C MET A 1 -51.07 -9.08 -31.48
N ALA A 2 -50.43 -8.23 -32.29
CA ALA A 2 -49.35 -8.64 -33.17
C ALA A 2 -48.01 -8.53 -32.44
N THR A 3 -47.33 -9.66 -32.29
CA THR A 3 -45.89 -9.74 -32.01
C THR A 3 -45.15 -9.24 -33.25
N GLY A 4 -44.77 -7.97 -33.25
CA GLY A 4 -43.89 -7.39 -34.26
C GLY A 4 -42.48 -7.92 -34.06
N GLY A 5 -42.17 -9.06 -34.70
CA GLY A 5 -40.80 -9.46 -34.95
C GLY A 5 -40.21 -8.47 -35.94
N VAL A 6 -39.32 -7.61 -35.48
CA VAL A 6 -38.53 -6.75 -36.36
C VAL A 6 -37.48 -7.65 -36.99
N VAL A 7 -37.75 -8.10 -38.21
CA VAL A 7 -36.70 -8.59 -39.11
C VAL A 7 -36.00 -7.34 -39.62
N MET A 8 -34.89 -6.97 -38.99
CA MET A 8 -34.00 -5.90 -39.46
C MET A 8 -33.19 -6.43 -40.64
N GLY A 9 -33.14 -5.65 -41.73
CA GLY A 9 -32.44 -5.99 -42.96
C GLY A 9 -30.91 -5.98 -42.83
N GLU A 10 -30.27 -6.58 -43.82
CA GLU A 10 -28.82 -6.72 -44.04
C GLU A 10 -28.08 -5.38 -44.25
N ASP A 11 -28.26 -4.41 -43.36
CA ASP A 11 -27.37 -3.24 -43.28
C ASP A 11 -26.20 -3.58 -42.36
N GLU A 12 -24.98 -3.47 -42.89
CA GLU A 12 -23.72 -3.74 -42.21
C GLU A 12 -23.45 -2.64 -41.16
N PHE A 13 -24.08 -2.76 -39.99
CA PHE A 13 -23.89 -1.83 -38.88
C PHE A 13 -22.44 -1.85 -38.40
N THR A 14 -21.87 -0.67 -38.18
CA THR A 14 -20.57 -0.56 -37.54
C THR A 14 -20.69 -0.83 -36.05
N VAL A 15 -19.63 -1.39 -35.45
CA VAL A 15 -19.50 -1.65 -34.01
C VAL A 15 -19.84 -0.40 -33.17
N ALA A 16 -19.38 0.78 -33.62
CA ALA A 16 -19.64 2.05 -32.96
C ALA A 16 -21.13 2.42 -32.98
N GLU A 17 -21.85 2.15 -34.07
CA GLU A 17 -23.30 2.41 -34.16
C GLU A 17 -24.09 1.53 -33.20
N VAL A 18 -23.71 0.25 -33.10
CA VAL A 18 -24.36 -0.69 -32.17
C VAL A 18 -24.11 -0.27 -30.71
N ALA A 19 -22.88 0.11 -30.37
CA ALA A 19 -22.53 0.59 -29.02
C ALA A 19 -23.29 1.88 -28.67
N VAL A 20 -23.32 2.86 -29.57
CA VAL A 20 -24.04 4.13 -29.36
C VAL A 20 -25.55 3.90 -29.24
N ALA A 21 -26.14 3.04 -30.06
CA ALA A 21 -27.55 2.70 -30.00
C ALA A 21 -27.91 1.97 -28.68
N ALA A 22 -27.05 1.05 -28.23
CA ALA A 22 -27.23 0.37 -26.95
C ALA A 22 -27.17 1.35 -25.78
N ILE A 23 -26.24 2.30 -25.77
CA ILE A 23 -26.14 3.32 -24.71
C ILE A 23 -27.35 4.24 -24.72
N ALA A 24 -27.78 4.72 -25.89
CA ALA A 24 -28.99 5.54 -25.99
C ALA A 24 -30.25 4.79 -25.48
N ARG A 25 -30.31 3.48 -25.73
CA ARG A 25 -31.39 2.62 -25.22
C ARG A 25 -31.33 2.49 -23.70
N TRP A 26 -30.13 2.35 -23.13
CA TRP A 26 -29.93 2.33 -21.69
C TRP A 26 -30.38 3.63 -21.03
N ASP A 27 -29.93 4.77 -21.55
CA ASP A 27 -30.30 6.09 -21.04
C ASP A 27 -31.82 6.30 -21.05
N ALA A 28 -32.51 5.89 -22.12
CA ALA A 28 -33.97 5.92 -22.20
C ALA A 28 -34.64 5.05 -21.13
N MET A 29 -34.18 3.80 -20.95
CA MET A 29 -34.75 2.90 -19.94
C MET A 29 -34.51 3.38 -18.51
N ARG A 30 -33.35 3.97 -18.22
CA ARG A 30 -33.05 4.60 -16.92
C ARG A 30 -33.88 5.85 -16.69
N HIS A 31 -34.11 6.65 -17.71
CA HIS A 31 -34.97 7.82 -17.61
C HIS A 31 -36.42 7.43 -17.27
N GLU A 32 -36.92 6.35 -17.87
CA GLU A 32 -38.29 5.87 -17.66
C GLU A 32 -38.49 5.11 -16.33
N ALA A 33 -37.53 4.25 -15.94
CA ALA A 33 -37.70 3.30 -14.84
C ALA A 33 -36.67 3.45 -13.68
N GLY A 34 -35.80 4.46 -13.72
CA GLY A 34 -34.72 4.61 -12.74
C GLY A 34 -33.79 3.40 -12.71
N ARG A 35 -33.36 2.97 -11.52
CA ARG A 35 -32.49 1.78 -11.37
C ARG A 35 -33.16 0.46 -11.80
N ALA A 36 -34.48 0.38 -11.83
CA ALA A 36 -35.17 -0.80 -12.37
C ALA A 36 -34.97 -0.93 -13.89
N GLY A 37 -34.60 0.16 -14.57
CA GLY A 37 -34.19 0.18 -15.96
C GLY A 37 -32.94 -0.64 -16.24
N ASP A 38 -32.06 -0.85 -15.26
CA ASP A 38 -30.81 -1.62 -15.46
C ASP A 38 -31.09 -3.10 -15.73
N GLU A 39 -32.03 -3.72 -15.02
CA GLU A 39 -32.36 -5.13 -15.25
C GLU A 39 -33.21 -5.34 -16.52
N GLN A 40 -34.05 -4.36 -16.86
CA GLN A 40 -34.76 -4.35 -18.15
C GLN A 40 -33.76 -4.22 -19.30
N PHE A 41 -32.80 -3.30 -19.16
CA PHE A 41 -31.75 -3.08 -20.14
C PHE A 41 -30.86 -4.31 -20.27
N ARG A 42 -30.40 -4.91 -19.16
CA ARG A 42 -29.65 -6.18 -19.17
C ARG A 42 -30.40 -7.25 -19.95
N SER A 43 -31.67 -7.49 -19.63
CA SER A 43 -32.48 -8.52 -20.31
C SER A 43 -32.59 -8.25 -21.81
N TRP A 44 -32.83 -6.99 -22.19
CA TRP A 44 -32.85 -6.57 -23.59
C TRP A 44 -31.49 -6.73 -24.27
N TYR A 45 -30.40 -6.32 -23.62
CA TYR A 45 -29.04 -6.32 -24.13
C TYR A 45 -28.57 -7.74 -24.46
N PHE A 46 -28.74 -8.68 -23.52
CA PHE A 46 -28.37 -10.08 -23.74
C PHE A 46 -29.31 -10.85 -24.68
N THR A 47 -30.47 -10.30 -25.02
CA THR A 47 -31.38 -10.91 -26.02
C THR A 47 -31.16 -10.32 -27.40
N THR A 48 -30.91 -9.01 -27.47
CA THR A 48 -30.88 -8.25 -28.73
C THR A 48 -29.46 -8.11 -29.25
N VAL A 49 -28.50 -7.73 -28.39
CA VAL A 49 -27.11 -7.48 -28.80
C VAL A 49 -26.37 -8.81 -29.05
N SER A 50 -26.68 -9.86 -28.29
CA SER A 50 -26.17 -11.21 -28.56
C SER A 50 -26.64 -11.78 -29.90
N GLY A 51 -27.72 -11.23 -30.48
CA GLY A 51 -28.23 -11.61 -31.79
C GLY A 51 -27.45 -11.03 -32.98
N TYR A 52 -26.50 -10.11 -32.76
CA TYR A 52 -25.72 -9.45 -33.82
C TYR A 52 -24.50 -10.25 -34.29
N GLY A 53 -24.19 -11.41 -33.70
CA GLY A 53 -23.04 -12.20 -34.11
C GLY A 53 -22.79 -13.44 -33.25
N ASP A 54 -21.59 -14.00 -33.40
CA ASP A 54 -21.10 -15.06 -32.54
C ASP A 54 -20.76 -14.54 -31.11
N PRO A 55 -20.52 -15.43 -30.13
CA PRO A 55 -20.18 -15.04 -28.77
C PRO A 55 -18.97 -14.09 -28.65
N ASP A 56 -18.00 -14.20 -29.56
CA ASP A 56 -16.84 -13.30 -29.64
C ASP A 56 -17.25 -11.88 -30.04
N THR A 57 -18.09 -11.76 -31.07
CA THR A 57 -18.65 -10.48 -31.53
C THR A 57 -19.46 -9.83 -30.42
N PHE A 58 -20.26 -10.61 -29.70
CA PHE A 58 -21.03 -10.12 -28.57
C PHE A 58 -20.13 -9.61 -27.41
N ALA A 59 -19.08 -10.35 -27.06
CA ALA A 59 -18.12 -9.91 -26.05
C ALA A 59 -17.43 -8.61 -26.47
N PHE A 60 -17.00 -8.52 -27.74
CA PHE A 60 -16.37 -7.32 -28.30
C PHE A 60 -17.31 -6.10 -28.27
N LEU A 61 -18.56 -6.23 -28.73
CA LEU A 61 -19.57 -5.16 -28.64
C LEU A 61 -19.82 -4.70 -27.20
N THR A 62 -19.72 -5.61 -26.24
CA THR A 62 -19.87 -5.29 -24.81
C THR A 62 -18.68 -4.48 -24.28
N PHE A 63 -17.46 -4.79 -24.70
CA PHE A 63 -16.29 -3.96 -24.36
C PHE A 63 -16.40 -2.56 -24.96
N GLU A 64 -16.78 -2.45 -26.23
CA GLU A 64 -16.92 -1.15 -26.92
C GLU A 64 -17.99 -0.28 -26.26
N ALA A 65 -19.14 -0.87 -25.90
CA ALA A 65 -20.16 -0.16 -25.13
C ALA A 65 -19.66 0.30 -23.75
N ALA A 66 -18.88 -0.54 -23.06
CA ALA A 66 -18.29 -0.16 -21.78
C ALA A 66 -17.25 0.97 -21.92
N VAL A 67 -16.40 0.92 -22.95
CA VAL A 67 -15.38 1.95 -23.24
C VAL A 67 -16.05 3.28 -23.52
N GLU A 68 -17.09 3.29 -24.36
CA GLU A 68 -17.84 4.51 -24.70
C GLU A 68 -18.54 5.10 -23.45
N LEU A 69 -19.08 4.27 -22.56
CA LEU A 69 -19.62 4.76 -21.27
C LEU A 69 -18.54 5.38 -20.39
N SER A 70 -17.36 4.77 -20.33
CA SER A 70 -16.24 5.33 -19.57
C SER A 70 -15.79 6.68 -20.16
N ALA A 71 -15.69 6.79 -21.49
CA ALA A 71 -15.35 8.02 -22.20
C ALA A 71 -16.33 9.18 -21.94
N ARG A 72 -17.61 8.87 -21.66
CA ARG A 72 -18.66 9.83 -21.27
C ARG A 72 -18.63 10.23 -19.79
N GLY A 73 -17.69 9.72 -19.00
CA GLY A 73 -17.62 9.96 -17.55
C GLY A 73 -18.51 9.04 -16.72
N CYS A 74 -19.06 7.98 -17.32
CA CYS A 74 -19.93 6.99 -16.67
C CYS A 74 -19.19 5.67 -16.40
N ALA A 75 -17.96 5.73 -15.89
CA ALA A 75 -17.10 4.55 -15.69
C ALA A 75 -17.76 3.44 -14.84
N ALA A 76 -18.52 3.81 -13.81
CA ALA A 76 -19.26 2.87 -12.96
C ALA A 76 -20.24 2.00 -13.76
N ASP A 77 -20.87 2.56 -14.78
CA ASP A 77 -21.79 1.86 -15.68
C ASP A 77 -21.06 0.97 -16.68
N GLY A 78 -19.90 1.41 -17.15
CA GLY A 78 -18.98 0.56 -17.93
C GLY A 78 -18.64 -0.72 -17.15
N PHE A 79 -18.24 -0.59 -15.88
CA PHE A 79 -17.97 -1.76 -15.03
C PHE A 79 -19.21 -2.63 -14.75
N LEU A 80 -20.41 -2.05 -14.75
CA LEU A 80 -21.65 -2.82 -14.61
C LEU A 80 -21.87 -3.71 -15.85
N LEU A 81 -21.67 -3.20 -17.06
CA LEU A 81 -21.70 -4.02 -18.29
C LEU A 81 -20.68 -5.16 -18.25
N LEU A 82 -19.44 -4.85 -17.87
CA LEU A 82 -18.38 -5.87 -17.74
C LEU A 82 -18.74 -6.94 -16.71
N SER A 83 -19.42 -6.56 -15.62
CA SER A 83 -19.92 -7.52 -14.62
C SER A 83 -20.99 -8.45 -15.20
N TRP A 84 -21.87 -7.94 -16.07
CA TRP A 84 -22.85 -8.79 -16.73
C TRP A 84 -22.23 -9.71 -17.77
N LEU A 85 -21.22 -9.23 -18.51
CA LEU A 85 -20.45 -10.07 -19.43
C LEU A 85 -19.79 -11.22 -18.68
N ALA A 86 -19.16 -10.94 -17.53
CA ALA A 86 -18.57 -11.96 -16.65
C ALA A 86 -19.57 -13.06 -16.25
N TRP A 87 -20.83 -12.69 -15.96
CA TRP A 87 -21.87 -13.66 -15.65
C TRP A 87 -22.34 -14.47 -16.88
N HIS A 88 -22.29 -13.88 -18.07
CA HIS A 88 -22.69 -14.53 -19.30
C HIS A 88 -21.67 -15.57 -19.75
N ILE A 89 -20.38 -15.25 -19.72
CA ILE A 89 -19.30 -16.18 -20.12
C ILE A 89 -19.26 -17.45 -19.28
N GLY A 90 -19.74 -17.43 -18.03
CA GLY A 90 -19.85 -18.64 -17.21
C GLY A 90 -20.82 -19.70 -17.76
N ARG A 91 -21.60 -19.36 -18.79
CA ARG A 91 -22.51 -20.29 -19.51
C ARG A 91 -22.05 -20.62 -20.92
N GLU A 92 -20.97 -20.01 -21.39
CA GLU A 92 -20.49 -20.19 -22.76
C GLU A 92 -19.78 -21.54 -22.88
N PRO A 93 -20.21 -22.43 -23.81
CA PRO A 93 -19.58 -23.74 -23.99
C PRO A 93 -18.20 -23.68 -24.64
N ASP A 94 -17.86 -22.64 -25.41
CA ASP A 94 -16.56 -22.54 -26.07
C ASP A 94 -15.48 -22.01 -25.11
N GLY A 95 -14.59 -22.92 -24.67
CA GLY A 95 -13.48 -22.58 -23.78
C GLY A 95 -12.51 -21.54 -24.33
N ASP A 96 -12.35 -21.42 -25.66
CA ASP A 96 -11.46 -20.40 -26.24
C ASP A 96 -12.04 -18.99 -26.10
N VAL A 97 -13.33 -18.85 -26.42
CA VAL A 97 -14.09 -17.59 -26.23
C VAL A 97 -14.08 -17.19 -24.77
N VAL A 98 -14.33 -18.14 -23.85
CA VAL A 98 -14.31 -17.88 -22.41
C VAL A 98 -12.93 -17.39 -21.98
N ALA A 99 -11.86 -18.11 -22.35
CA ALA A 99 -10.50 -17.74 -21.96
C ALA A 99 -10.12 -16.34 -22.45
N ARG A 100 -10.37 -16.04 -23.73
CA ARG A 100 -10.09 -14.70 -24.31
C ARG A 100 -10.91 -13.60 -23.64
N THR A 101 -12.18 -13.84 -23.36
CA THR A 101 -13.04 -12.85 -22.69
C THR A 101 -12.60 -12.60 -21.25
N VAL A 102 -12.22 -13.64 -20.49
CA VAL A 102 -11.65 -13.48 -19.14
C VAL A 102 -10.37 -12.65 -19.18
N MET A 103 -9.48 -12.91 -20.14
CA MET A 103 -8.24 -12.15 -20.30
C MET A 103 -8.50 -10.68 -20.63
N ALA A 104 -9.44 -10.41 -21.55
CA ALA A 104 -9.85 -9.06 -21.90
C ALA A 104 -10.51 -8.32 -20.73
N LEU A 105 -11.40 -8.98 -19.98
CA LEU A 105 -12.01 -8.42 -18.77
C LEU A 105 -10.94 -8.06 -17.74
N THR A 106 -9.96 -8.94 -17.57
CA THR A 106 -8.85 -8.73 -16.64
C THR A 106 -8.00 -7.53 -17.04
N ALA A 107 -7.61 -7.43 -18.31
CA ALA A 107 -6.82 -6.31 -18.83
C ALA A 107 -7.56 -4.97 -18.71
N THR A 108 -8.84 -4.93 -19.08
CA THR A 108 -9.67 -3.72 -18.97
C THR A 108 -9.84 -3.27 -17.52
N CYS A 109 -10.07 -4.21 -16.60
CA CYS A 109 -10.17 -3.89 -15.17
C CYS A 109 -8.87 -3.28 -14.63
N LEU A 110 -7.71 -3.83 -15.00
CA LEU A 110 -6.42 -3.29 -14.59
C LEU A 110 -6.12 -1.91 -15.19
N ALA A 111 -6.51 -1.69 -16.45
CA ALA A 111 -6.30 -0.42 -17.14
C ALA A 111 -7.16 0.71 -16.56
N TRP A 112 -8.39 0.40 -16.11
CA TRP A 112 -9.33 1.39 -15.59
C TRP A 112 -9.25 1.61 -14.09
N ALA A 113 -8.60 0.72 -13.34
CA ALA A 113 -8.40 0.84 -11.89
C ALA A 113 -7.31 1.89 -11.56
N VAL A 114 -7.63 3.16 -11.81
CA VAL A 114 -6.71 4.31 -11.65
C VAL A 114 -6.86 5.01 -10.30
N ASP A 115 -7.99 4.84 -9.64
CA ASP A 115 -8.29 5.39 -8.31
C ASP A 115 -9.05 4.37 -7.46
N ARG A 116 -9.41 4.77 -6.23
CA ARG A 116 -10.11 3.91 -5.27
C ARG A 116 -11.48 3.43 -5.74
N GLU A 117 -12.22 4.33 -6.37
CA GLU A 117 -13.60 4.04 -6.76
C GLU A 117 -13.60 3.03 -7.89
N THR A 118 -12.83 3.34 -8.94
CA THR A 118 -12.64 2.47 -10.10
C THR A 118 -12.00 1.13 -9.74
N SER A 119 -11.04 1.10 -8.80
CA SER A 119 -10.46 -0.14 -8.27
C SER A 119 -11.49 -1.00 -7.54
N ALA A 120 -12.36 -0.41 -6.72
CA ALA A 120 -13.45 -1.15 -6.08
C ALA A 120 -14.46 -1.74 -7.09
N HIS A 121 -14.70 -1.04 -8.21
CA HIS A 121 -15.49 -1.59 -9.30
C HIS A 121 -14.77 -2.75 -10.01
N ALA A 122 -13.49 -2.58 -10.37
CA ALA A 122 -12.68 -3.63 -10.99
C ALA A 122 -12.61 -4.91 -10.13
N VAL A 123 -12.40 -4.77 -8.81
CA VAL A 123 -12.44 -5.88 -7.85
C VAL A 123 -13.76 -6.65 -7.92
N ARG A 124 -14.91 -5.96 -8.04
CA ARG A 124 -16.21 -6.61 -8.19
C ARG A 124 -16.33 -7.38 -9.51
N VAL A 125 -15.86 -6.82 -10.62
CA VAL A 125 -15.88 -7.50 -11.93
C VAL A 125 -15.03 -8.76 -11.90
N LEU A 126 -13.78 -8.66 -11.44
CA LEU A 126 -12.87 -9.82 -11.38
C LEU A 126 -13.38 -10.92 -10.45
N ARG A 127 -14.01 -10.54 -9.32
CA ARG A 127 -14.68 -11.51 -8.45
C ARG A 127 -15.83 -12.20 -9.18
N ALA A 128 -16.66 -11.45 -9.90
CA ALA A 128 -17.76 -12.02 -10.70
C ALA A 128 -17.25 -12.99 -11.79
N VAL A 129 -16.10 -12.69 -12.42
CA VAL A 129 -15.44 -13.59 -13.37
C VAL A 129 -15.04 -14.91 -12.71
N ALA A 130 -14.32 -14.85 -11.59
CA ALA A 130 -13.88 -16.05 -10.87
C ALA A 130 -15.06 -16.89 -10.36
N ASP A 131 -16.14 -16.24 -9.90
CA ASP A 131 -17.36 -16.90 -9.46
C ASP A 131 -18.18 -17.53 -10.58
N ALA A 132 -18.14 -16.95 -11.79
CA ALA A 132 -18.85 -17.48 -12.95
C ALA A 132 -18.17 -18.74 -13.51
N VAL A 133 -16.85 -18.85 -13.37
CA VAL A 133 -16.04 -19.95 -13.93
C VAL A 133 -15.35 -20.71 -12.79
N ARG A 134 -16.07 -21.62 -12.12
CA ARG A 134 -15.59 -22.27 -10.88
C ARG A 134 -14.73 -23.51 -11.07
N ALA A 135 -15.01 -24.30 -12.10
CA ALA A 135 -14.32 -25.56 -12.38
C ALA A 135 -14.34 -25.81 -13.89
N PRO A 136 -13.56 -25.03 -14.66
CA PRO A 136 -13.47 -25.23 -16.09
C PRO A 136 -12.78 -26.57 -16.41
N ASP A 137 -13.31 -27.29 -17.40
CA ASP A 137 -12.68 -28.50 -17.92
C ASP A 137 -11.48 -28.17 -18.84
N ASP A 138 -11.40 -26.93 -19.35
CA ASP A 138 -10.34 -26.46 -20.24
C ASP A 138 -9.23 -25.72 -19.45
N VAL A 139 -7.99 -26.22 -19.56
CA VAL A 139 -6.81 -25.63 -18.92
C VAL A 139 -6.55 -24.18 -19.31
N ARG A 140 -6.92 -23.77 -20.53
CA ARG A 140 -6.76 -22.38 -21.00
C ARG A 140 -7.67 -21.43 -20.23
N VAL A 141 -8.90 -21.89 -19.96
CA VAL A 141 -9.86 -21.15 -19.14
C VAL A 141 -9.37 -21.07 -17.70
N GLU A 142 -8.86 -22.17 -17.14
CA GLU A 142 -8.32 -22.18 -15.78
C GLU A 142 -7.16 -21.19 -15.62
N ARG A 143 -6.21 -21.16 -16.57
CA ARG A 143 -5.11 -20.18 -16.58
C ARG A 143 -5.61 -18.73 -16.64
N ALA A 144 -6.61 -18.46 -17.47
CA ALA A 144 -7.22 -17.13 -17.57
C ALA A 144 -7.89 -16.71 -16.24
N VAL A 145 -8.61 -17.62 -15.59
CA VAL A 145 -9.24 -17.35 -14.28
C VAL A 145 -8.19 -17.18 -13.18
N CYS A 146 -7.09 -17.96 -13.21
CA CYS A 146 -5.97 -17.80 -12.29
C CYS A 146 -5.34 -16.40 -12.40
N ARG A 147 -5.18 -15.88 -13.62
CA ARG A 147 -4.73 -14.50 -13.85
C ARG A 147 -5.73 -13.47 -13.31
N ALA A 148 -7.04 -13.69 -13.48
CA ALA A 148 -8.08 -12.83 -12.93
C ALA A 148 -8.05 -12.82 -11.39
N LEU A 149 -7.88 -13.98 -10.75
CA LEU A 149 -7.74 -14.13 -9.29
C LEU A 149 -6.47 -13.45 -8.75
N SER A 150 -5.34 -13.58 -9.45
CA SER A 150 -4.11 -12.87 -9.10
C SER A 150 -4.30 -11.35 -9.18
N SER A 151 -4.88 -10.86 -10.28
CA SER A 151 -5.19 -9.44 -10.48
C SER A 151 -6.17 -8.90 -9.43
N LEU A 152 -7.16 -9.72 -9.05
CA LEU A 152 -8.10 -9.43 -7.97
C LEU A 152 -7.39 -9.32 -6.62
N GLY A 153 -6.47 -10.22 -6.31
CA GLY A 153 -5.63 -10.15 -5.12
C GLY A 153 -4.81 -8.86 -5.08
N GLN A 154 -4.14 -8.51 -6.18
CA GLN A 154 -3.34 -7.29 -6.30
C GLN A 154 -4.17 -6.02 -6.09
N LEU A 155 -5.31 -5.89 -6.79
CA LEU A 155 -6.18 -4.72 -6.65
C LEU A 155 -6.80 -4.62 -5.26
N SER A 156 -7.19 -5.75 -4.66
CA SER A 156 -7.75 -5.77 -3.30
C SER A 156 -6.73 -5.27 -2.27
N SER A 157 -5.44 -5.61 -2.46
CA SER A 157 -4.34 -5.18 -1.61
C SER A 157 -3.97 -3.69 -1.77
N ARG A 158 -4.25 -3.06 -2.92
CA ARG A 158 -3.96 -1.63 -3.14
C ARG A 158 -4.80 -0.70 -2.27
N ASP A 159 -6.07 -1.05 -2.04
CA ASP A 159 -7.07 -0.13 -1.44
C ASP A 159 -7.43 -0.44 0.01
N ALA A 160 -6.91 -1.53 0.58
CA ALA A 160 -7.27 -1.93 1.93
C ALA A 160 -6.65 -0.99 2.98
N ALA A 161 -7.50 -0.17 3.61
CA ALA A 161 -7.21 0.38 4.93
C ALA A 161 -7.14 -0.82 5.89
N VAL A 162 -5.92 -1.25 6.22
CA VAL A 162 -5.63 -2.52 6.88
C VAL A 162 -6.18 -2.55 8.32
N ASP A 163 -7.43 -2.98 8.45
CA ASP A 163 -8.06 -3.57 9.62
C ASP A 163 -7.84 -5.10 9.59
N HIS A 164 -7.76 -5.76 10.75
CA HIS A 164 -7.65 -7.23 10.85
C HIS A 164 -8.79 -7.97 10.15
N ALA A 165 -10.00 -7.41 10.11
CA ALA A 165 -11.11 -7.98 9.33
C ALA A 165 -10.86 -7.91 7.81
N ALA A 166 -10.09 -6.92 7.34
CA ALA A 166 -9.73 -6.78 5.93
C ALA A 166 -8.70 -7.82 5.49
N ILE A 167 -7.88 -8.34 6.39
CA ILE A 167 -6.79 -9.28 6.08
C ILE A 167 -7.29 -10.65 5.57
N GLU A 168 -8.29 -11.26 6.21
CA GLU A 168 -8.86 -12.52 5.68
C GLU A 168 -9.48 -12.29 4.30
N THR A 169 -10.00 -11.09 4.06
CA THR A 169 -10.53 -10.70 2.75
C THR A 169 -9.39 -10.52 1.74
N LEU A 170 -8.23 -10.00 2.15
CA LEU A 170 -7.02 -9.87 1.33
C LEU A 170 -6.33 -11.20 1.01
N ALA A 171 -6.31 -12.13 1.95
CA ALA A 171 -5.72 -13.46 1.77
C ALA A 171 -6.61 -14.40 0.95
N SER A 172 -7.94 -14.17 0.96
CA SER A 172 -8.92 -15.04 0.31
C SER A 172 -8.69 -15.28 -1.19
N PRO A 173 -8.45 -14.25 -2.05
CA PRO A 173 -8.13 -14.48 -3.46
C PRO A 173 -6.90 -15.36 -3.67
N TRP A 174 -5.85 -15.18 -2.86
CA TRP A 174 -4.61 -15.94 -2.96
C TRP A 174 -4.78 -17.40 -2.53
N ARG A 175 -5.56 -17.61 -1.47
CA ARG A 175 -5.95 -18.94 -1.00
C ARG A 175 -6.80 -19.68 -2.02
N GLU A 176 -7.75 -18.99 -2.66
CA GLU A 176 -8.56 -19.56 -3.74
C GLU A 176 -7.69 -19.95 -4.94
N LEU A 177 -6.78 -19.06 -5.37
CA LEU A 177 -5.82 -19.32 -6.45
C LEU A 177 -4.99 -20.59 -6.17
N ALA A 178 -4.38 -20.67 -4.98
CA ALA A 178 -3.60 -21.82 -4.55
C ALA A 178 -4.47 -23.09 -4.44
N GLY A 179 -5.73 -22.96 -4.01
CA GLY A 179 -6.67 -24.07 -3.90
C GLY A 179 -7.04 -24.67 -5.26
N ARG A 180 -7.28 -23.83 -6.27
CA ARG A 180 -7.61 -24.25 -7.64
C ARG A 180 -6.45 -24.93 -8.35
N CYS A 181 -5.24 -24.40 -8.18
CA CYS A 181 -4.04 -24.93 -8.83
C CYS A 181 -3.42 -26.13 -8.11
N ARG A 182 -3.98 -26.55 -6.96
CA ARG A 182 -3.40 -27.61 -6.13
C ARG A 182 -3.33 -28.93 -6.90
N GLY A 183 -2.13 -29.50 -6.96
CA GLY A 183 -1.88 -30.78 -7.62
C GLY A 183 -1.89 -30.69 -9.15
N ALA A 184 -1.91 -29.49 -9.72
CA ALA A 184 -1.79 -29.32 -11.16
C ALA A 184 -0.42 -29.82 -11.66
N THR A 185 -0.43 -30.49 -12.80
CA THR A 185 0.78 -30.92 -13.53
C THR A 185 1.19 -29.92 -14.60
N ASP A 186 0.28 -29.03 -15.00
CA ASP A 186 0.52 -27.97 -15.96
C ASP A 186 1.54 -26.95 -15.42
N PRO A 187 2.65 -26.64 -16.12
CA PRO A 187 3.71 -25.76 -15.59
C PRO A 187 3.25 -24.35 -15.23
N GLU A 188 2.30 -23.79 -15.98
CA GLU A 188 1.78 -22.44 -15.72
C GLU A 188 0.88 -22.46 -14.48
N LEU A 189 -0.03 -23.44 -14.36
CA LEU A 189 -0.84 -23.60 -13.14
C LEU A 189 0.00 -23.94 -11.90
N ARG A 190 1.11 -24.68 -12.04
CA ARG A 190 2.09 -24.86 -10.95
C ARG A 190 2.71 -23.53 -10.52
N GLY A 191 3.05 -22.68 -11.48
CA GLY A 191 3.48 -21.30 -11.22
C GLY A 191 2.44 -20.51 -10.44
N TRP A 192 1.18 -20.56 -10.86
CA TRP A 192 0.06 -19.92 -10.16
C TRP A 192 -0.17 -20.49 -8.75
N TRP A 193 0.05 -21.79 -8.55
CA TRP A 193 -0.02 -22.40 -7.22
C TRP A 193 1.04 -21.82 -6.28
N ALA A 194 2.31 -21.82 -6.70
CA ALA A 194 3.40 -21.23 -5.93
C ALA A 194 3.14 -19.74 -5.66
N HIS A 195 2.62 -19.01 -6.66
CA HIS A 195 2.23 -17.61 -6.57
C HIS A 195 1.16 -17.36 -5.51
N GLY A 196 0.07 -18.15 -5.52
CA GLY A 196 -1.01 -18.04 -4.54
C GLY A 196 -0.53 -18.32 -3.12
N MET A 197 0.23 -19.40 -2.92
CA MET A 197 0.79 -19.75 -1.61
C MET A 197 1.74 -18.68 -1.08
N GLY A 198 2.60 -18.14 -1.95
CA GLY A 198 3.59 -17.14 -1.59
C GLY A 198 2.97 -15.81 -1.18
N ASN A 199 2.00 -15.31 -1.95
CA ASN A 199 1.30 -14.07 -1.60
C ASN A 199 0.40 -14.25 -0.36
N GLU A 200 -0.25 -15.41 -0.18
CA GLU A 200 -0.96 -15.69 1.08
C GLU A 200 -0.01 -15.62 2.27
N ALA A 201 1.20 -16.20 2.16
CA ALA A 201 2.21 -16.13 3.21
C ALA A 201 2.64 -14.69 3.52
N LEU A 202 2.87 -13.87 2.48
CA LEU A 202 3.26 -12.46 2.64
C LEU A 202 2.16 -11.61 3.29
N VAL A 203 0.88 -11.85 2.94
CA VAL A 203 -0.27 -11.18 3.57
C VAL A 203 -0.44 -11.62 5.02
N LEU A 204 -0.24 -12.91 5.31
CA LEU A 204 -0.28 -13.43 6.67
C LEU A 204 0.83 -12.85 7.56
N LEU A 205 2.01 -12.56 7.01
CA LEU A 205 3.07 -11.86 7.75
C LEU A 205 2.56 -10.51 8.23
N GLN A 206 2.00 -9.68 7.35
CA GLN A 206 1.48 -8.32 7.65
C GLN A 206 0.37 -8.27 8.72
N SER A 207 -0.01 -9.43 9.24
CA SER A 207 -1.18 -9.66 10.08
C SER A 207 -0.83 -10.35 11.40
N ASP A 208 0.44 -10.38 11.79
CA ASP A 208 0.92 -11.06 13.01
C ASP A 208 0.60 -12.57 13.00
N ARG A 209 0.62 -13.20 11.81
CA ARG A 209 0.37 -14.65 11.61
C ARG A 209 1.62 -15.38 11.12
N GLU A 210 2.79 -15.00 11.64
CA GLU A 210 4.09 -15.56 11.25
C GLU A 210 4.13 -17.11 11.24
N PRO A 211 3.61 -17.84 12.25
CA PRO A 211 3.64 -19.30 12.19
C PRO A 211 2.88 -19.89 11.01
N ALA A 212 1.82 -19.22 10.54
CA ALA A 212 1.07 -19.64 9.35
C ALA A 212 1.84 -19.32 8.07
N ALA A 213 2.44 -18.13 7.99
CA ALA A 213 3.30 -17.75 6.86
C ALA A 213 4.50 -18.69 6.71
N ARG A 214 5.17 -19.05 7.81
CA ARG A 214 6.28 -20.02 7.82
C ARG A 214 5.86 -21.39 7.28
N ARG A 215 4.66 -21.87 7.64
CA ARG A 215 4.13 -23.12 7.11
C ARG A 215 3.91 -23.07 5.61
N LEU A 216 3.40 -21.95 5.08
CA LEU A 216 3.22 -21.79 3.64
C LEU A 216 4.55 -21.71 2.89
N PHE A 217 5.54 -20.95 3.39
CA PHE A 217 6.88 -20.95 2.79
C PHE A 217 7.53 -22.34 2.83
N ALA A 218 7.41 -23.06 3.95
CA ALA A 218 7.90 -24.44 4.04
C ALA A 218 7.20 -25.37 3.04
N ALA A 219 5.88 -25.22 2.87
CA ALA A 219 5.11 -26.00 1.91
C ALA A 219 5.49 -25.71 0.45
N ILE A 220 5.84 -24.46 0.11
CA ILE A 220 6.40 -24.13 -1.22
C ILE A 220 7.71 -24.90 -1.44
N ILE A 221 8.60 -24.94 -0.43
CA ILE A 221 9.86 -25.69 -0.55
C ILE A 221 9.58 -27.18 -0.70
N GLU A 222 8.71 -27.75 0.11
CA GLU A 222 8.37 -29.18 0.07
C GLU A 222 7.78 -29.59 -1.29
N GLU A 223 6.84 -28.80 -1.81
CA GLU A 223 6.11 -29.12 -3.05
C GLU A 223 6.97 -28.90 -4.31
N PHE A 224 7.79 -27.86 -4.34
CA PHE A 224 8.45 -27.42 -5.57
C PHE A 224 9.97 -27.62 -5.60
N ALA A 225 10.62 -28.04 -4.51
CA ALA A 225 12.08 -28.20 -4.52
C ALA A 225 12.59 -29.34 -5.43
N ALA A 226 11.72 -30.28 -5.80
CA ALA A 226 12.04 -31.37 -6.71
C ALA A 226 11.86 -30.98 -8.19
N ASP A 227 11.24 -29.82 -8.48
CA ASP A 227 11.03 -29.36 -9.85
C ASP A 227 12.40 -28.99 -10.49
N PRO A 228 12.65 -29.38 -11.74
CA PRO A 228 13.87 -28.97 -12.43
C PRO A 228 13.96 -27.44 -12.53
N PRO A 229 15.12 -26.82 -12.27
CA PRO A 229 15.31 -25.38 -12.49
C PRO A 229 14.97 -24.99 -13.93
N GLY A 230 14.25 -23.89 -14.11
CA GLY A 230 13.79 -23.39 -15.40
C GLY A 230 12.53 -24.08 -15.94
N SER A 231 11.92 -25.00 -15.19
CA SER A 231 10.65 -25.64 -15.59
C SER A 231 9.45 -24.68 -15.53
N SER A 232 9.48 -23.72 -14.61
CA SER A 232 8.54 -22.62 -14.49
C SER A 232 9.21 -21.45 -13.77
N GLU A 233 9.32 -20.31 -14.44
CA GLU A 233 9.96 -19.09 -13.89
C GLU A 233 9.29 -18.66 -12.57
N ASP A 234 7.95 -18.73 -12.52
CA ASP A 234 7.19 -18.40 -11.31
C ASP A 234 7.52 -19.34 -10.15
N VAL A 235 7.65 -20.64 -10.42
CA VAL A 235 8.02 -21.63 -9.39
C VAL A 235 9.42 -21.33 -8.86
N ASP A 236 10.39 -21.08 -9.74
CA ASP A 236 11.76 -20.77 -9.37
C ASP A 236 11.83 -19.50 -8.49
N VAL A 237 11.11 -18.44 -8.89
CA VAL A 237 11.00 -17.18 -8.13
C VAL A 237 10.43 -17.40 -6.74
N TRP A 238 9.33 -18.14 -6.62
CA TRP A 238 8.68 -18.35 -5.33
C TRP A 238 9.44 -19.33 -4.43
N LEU A 239 10.10 -20.33 -5.01
CA LEU A 239 10.98 -21.24 -4.28
C LEU A 239 12.20 -20.50 -3.71
N LEU A 240 12.78 -19.58 -4.50
CA LEU A 240 13.87 -18.73 -4.07
C LEU A 240 13.45 -17.82 -2.90
N ARG A 241 12.29 -17.14 -3.02
CA ARG A 241 11.71 -16.34 -1.92
C ARG A 241 11.43 -17.16 -0.67
N ALA A 242 10.84 -18.34 -0.81
CA ALA A 242 10.50 -19.20 0.31
C ALA A 242 11.75 -19.65 1.10
N ARG A 243 12.83 -20.01 0.40
CA ARG A 243 14.12 -20.34 1.02
C ARG A 243 14.73 -19.15 1.75
N HIS A 244 14.67 -17.96 1.14
CA HIS A 244 15.18 -16.73 1.73
C HIS A 244 14.37 -16.29 2.96
N ALA A 245 13.04 -16.39 2.91
CA ALA A 245 12.12 -15.93 3.94
C ALA A 245 12.43 -16.54 5.31
N ALA A 246 12.80 -17.82 5.39
CA ALA A 246 13.20 -18.44 6.65
C ALA A 246 14.37 -17.69 7.32
N GLY A 247 15.39 -17.32 6.55
CA GLY A 247 16.54 -16.55 7.05
C GLY A 247 16.16 -15.15 7.50
N VAL A 248 15.28 -14.46 6.77
CA VAL A 248 14.76 -13.14 7.16
C VAL A 248 13.97 -13.22 8.46
N LEU A 249 13.00 -14.14 8.54
CA LEU A 249 12.11 -14.24 9.70
C LEU A 249 12.87 -14.64 10.98
N ASP A 250 14.00 -15.33 10.86
CA ASP A 250 14.86 -15.69 11.99
C ASP A 250 15.80 -14.55 12.42
N ARG A 251 16.27 -13.72 11.48
CA ARG A 251 17.33 -12.73 11.72
C ARG A 251 16.83 -11.30 11.87
N PHE A 252 15.74 -10.94 11.21
CA PHE A 252 15.15 -9.62 11.30
C PHE A 252 14.03 -9.62 12.33
N ARG A 253 14.29 -8.97 13.47
CA ARG A 253 13.33 -8.74 14.54
C ARG A 253 13.42 -7.29 14.97
N LEU A 254 12.26 -6.67 15.10
CA LEU A 254 12.10 -5.38 15.74
C LEU A 254 11.44 -5.65 17.08
N ASP A 255 12.07 -5.19 18.17
CA ASP A 255 11.54 -5.38 19.51
C ASP A 255 10.27 -4.57 19.71
N GLU A 256 9.40 -5.05 20.60
CA GLU A 256 8.18 -4.32 20.98
C GLU A 256 8.51 -2.89 21.43
N PRO A 257 7.70 -1.90 21.05
CA PRO A 257 7.98 -0.52 21.37
C PRO A 257 7.82 -0.29 22.87
N GLN A 258 8.88 0.16 23.54
CA GLN A 258 8.79 0.64 24.93
C GLN A 258 8.38 2.11 24.90
N LEU A 259 7.07 2.37 24.97
CA LEU A 259 6.53 3.72 24.90
C LEU A 259 6.84 4.50 26.19
N LYS A 260 7.54 5.65 26.10
CA LYS A 260 7.72 6.55 27.24
C LYS A 260 6.44 7.33 27.55
N LEU A 261 5.74 6.93 28.61
CA LEU A 261 4.45 7.51 28.99
C LEU A 261 4.57 8.73 29.91
N ASP A 262 5.76 9.04 30.45
CA ASP A 262 5.98 10.11 31.42
C ASP A 262 5.47 11.47 30.93
N TYR A 263 5.57 11.74 29.63
CA TYR A 263 4.99 12.93 29.03
C TYR A 263 3.46 12.93 29.10
N LEU A 264 2.79 11.85 28.72
CA LEU A 264 1.33 11.73 28.82
C LEU A 264 0.85 11.83 30.27
N GLU A 265 1.65 11.34 31.22
CA GLU A 265 1.39 11.48 32.64
C GLU A 265 1.55 12.92 33.13
N ARG A 266 2.59 13.64 32.67
CA ARG A 266 2.80 15.08 32.92
C ARG A 266 1.74 15.95 32.27
N GLN A 267 1.42 15.74 31.00
CA GLN A 267 0.33 16.42 30.28
C GLN A 267 -1.00 16.22 31.03
N ARG A 268 -1.25 15.01 31.52
CA ARG A 268 -2.42 14.71 32.35
C ARG A 268 -2.39 15.40 33.71
N HIS A 269 -1.22 15.57 34.33
CA HIS A 269 -1.08 16.37 35.55
C HIS A 269 -1.46 17.84 35.28
N TRP A 270 -1.01 18.40 34.15
CA TRP A 270 -1.32 19.76 33.73
C TRP A 270 -2.77 19.98 33.30
N ASP A 271 -3.35 19.06 32.54
CA ASP A 271 -4.77 19.09 32.17
C ASP A 271 -5.69 19.05 33.41
N ARG A 272 -5.29 18.34 34.47
CA ARG A 272 -5.99 18.36 35.77
C ARG A 272 -5.86 19.70 36.47
N ARG A 273 -4.68 20.34 36.39
CA ARG A 273 -4.37 21.59 37.08
C ARG A 273 -4.97 22.82 36.40
N ARG A 274 -4.97 22.88 35.07
CA ARG A 274 -5.56 23.98 34.27
C ARG A 274 -7.09 24.04 34.31
N ARG A 275 -7.78 23.01 34.83
CA ARG A 275 -9.25 22.91 34.71
C ARG A 275 -9.98 22.65 36.04
N SER A 276 -9.61 23.40 37.08
CA SER A 276 -10.47 23.66 38.24
C SER A 276 -11.65 24.57 37.82
N GLY A 277 -12.62 24.03 37.09
CA GLY A 277 -13.80 24.78 36.61
C GLY A 277 -14.78 23.92 35.79
N ARG A 278 -15.85 24.56 35.25
CA ARG A 278 -17.05 23.95 34.61
C ARG A 278 -16.79 22.90 33.50
N GLY A 279 -15.58 22.72 33.00
CA GLY A 279 -15.21 21.70 32.00
C GLY A 279 -15.02 20.26 32.56
N PHE A 280 -15.03 20.08 33.87
CA PHE A 280 -14.82 18.77 34.54
C PHE A 280 -15.90 17.72 34.21
N VAL A 281 -17.16 18.14 34.02
CA VAL A 281 -18.30 17.23 33.79
C VAL A 281 -18.30 16.64 32.37
N SER A 282 -17.94 17.42 31.35
CA SER A 282 -17.77 16.96 29.96
C SER A 282 -16.66 15.90 29.84
N TRP A 283 -15.56 16.09 30.57
CA TRP A 283 -14.43 15.16 30.61
C TRP A 283 -14.74 13.83 31.31
N LEU A 284 -15.55 13.86 32.38
CA LEU A 284 -16.05 12.64 33.03
C LEU A 284 -16.99 11.86 32.10
N LEU A 285 -17.86 12.56 31.37
CA LEU A 285 -18.81 11.96 30.42
C LEU A 285 -18.13 11.39 29.16
N ALA A 286 -16.97 11.94 28.75
CA ALA A 286 -16.17 11.44 27.63
C ALA A 286 -15.37 10.15 27.94
N GLY A 287 -15.55 9.56 29.13
CA GLY A 287 -14.87 8.34 29.56
C GLY A 287 -13.51 8.62 30.19
N ALA A 288 -13.35 8.24 31.46
CA ALA A 288 -12.14 8.50 32.24
C ALA A 288 -10.83 8.13 31.50
N PRO A 289 -9.80 9.01 31.49
CA PRO A 289 -8.62 8.89 30.63
C PRO A 289 -7.65 7.75 30.93
N ARG A 290 -7.87 6.94 31.99
CA ARG A 290 -7.08 5.71 32.21
C ARG A 290 -7.30 4.69 31.10
N ASN A 291 -8.53 4.59 30.60
CA ASN A 291 -8.86 3.66 29.51
C ASN A 291 -8.37 4.20 28.15
N ARG A 292 -8.38 5.54 27.97
CA ARG A 292 -7.86 6.18 26.75
C ARG A 292 -6.35 6.01 26.59
N MET A 293 -5.56 6.17 27.67
CA MET A 293 -4.10 5.95 27.64
C MET A 293 -3.74 4.52 27.25
N ARG A 294 -4.36 3.55 27.94
CA ARG A 294 -4.17 2.12 27.63
C ARG A 294 -4.63 1.80 26.21
N GLY A 295 -5.69 2.44 25.73
CA GLY A 295 -6.15 2.33 24.34
C GLY A 295 -5.14 2.87 23.33
N LEU A 296 -4.55 4.04 23.59
CA LEU A 296 -3.51 4.63 22.73
C LEU A 296 -2.25 3.76 22.70
N VAL A 297 -1.76 3.32 23.87
CA VAL A 297 -0.61 2.40 23.99
C VAL A 297 -0.84 1.12 23.20
N ARG A 298 -2.00 0.47 23.39
CA ARG A 298 -2.36 -0.75 22.66
C ARG A 298 -2.43 -0.51 21.16
N ARG A 299 -2.97 0.64 20.73
CA ARG A 299 -3.07 0.98 19.31
C ARG A 299 -1.68 1.24 18.70
N ALA A 300 -0.80 1.95 19.40
CA ALA A 300 0.58 2.18 18.96
C ALA A 300 1.39 0.90 18.90
N GLN A 301 1.26 0.01 19.89
CA GLN A 301 1.86 -1.34 19.87
C GLN A 301 1.34 -2.18 18.70
N ALA A 302 0.01 -2.18 18.49
CA ALA A 302 -0.58 -2.91 17.37
C ALA A 302 -0.10 -2.36 16.00
N GLU A 303 -0.02 -1.04 15.87
CA GLU A 303 0.48 -0.40 14.64
C GLU A 303 1.99 -0.64 14.44
N HIS A 304 2.78 -0.63 15.52
CA HIS A 304 4.21 -1.00 15.46
C HIS A 304 4.38 -2.45 14.98
N ARG A 305 3.70 -3.42 15.61
CA ARG A 305 3.81 -4.84 15.22
C ARG A 305 3.44 -5.05 13.76
N LYS A 306 2.29 -4.51 13.35
CA LYS A 306 1.83 -4.51 11.96
C LYS A 306 2.87 -3.90 11.02
N SER A 307 3.46 -2.78 11.43
CA SER A 307 4.49 -2.09 10.66
C SER A 307 5.77 -2.91 10.53
N ALA A 308 6.25 -3.50 11.63
CA ALA A 308 7.41 -4.39 11.63
C ALA A 308 7.20 -5.60 10.71
N ASP A 309 6.01 -6.19 10.76
CA ASP A 309 5.62 -7.32 9.93
C ASP A 309 5.48 -6.96 8.44
N ALA A 310 5.05 -5.74 8.11
CA ALA A 310 5.08 -5.24 6.74
C ALA A 310 6.52 -5.16 6.20
N VAL A 311 7.47 -4.63 6.98
CA VAL A 311 8.89 -4.63 6.61
C VAL A 311 9.41 -6.05 6.42
N ARG A 312 9.04 -6.98 7.30
CA ARG A 312 9.42 -8.41 7.17
C ARG A 312 8.87 -9.03 5.88
N SER A 313 7.64 -8.69 5.51
CA SER A 313 7.02 -9.12 4.26
C SER A 313 7.80 -8.60 3.03
N TRP A 314 8.20 -7.32 3.03
CA TRP A 314 9.03 -6.74 1.97
C TRP A 314 10.40 -7.40 1.88
N LEU A 315 11.08 -7.58 3.02
CA LEU A 315 12.36 -8.28 3.06
C LEU A 315 12.26 -9.73 2.55
N CYS A 316 11.20 -10.47 2.92
CA CYS A 316 10.99 -11.84 2.44
C CYS A 316 10.74 -11.91 0.92
N SER A 317 10.13 -10.88 0.34
CA SER A 317 9.82 -10.82 -1.09
C SER A 317 10.91 -10.19 -1.95
N GLY A 318 11.87 -9.51 -1.32
CA GLY A 318 12.89 -8.68 -1.99
C GLY A 318 12.32 -7.37 -2.53
N GLU A 319 11.23 -6.88 -1.95
CA GLU A 319 10.62 -5.61 -2.34
C GLU A 319 11.43 -4.44 -1.76
N PRO A 320 11.91 -3.51 -2.59
CA PRO A 320 12.71 -2.40 -2.11
C PRO A 320 11.86 -1.39 -1.34
N PHE A 321 12.46 -0.75 -0.34
CA PHE A 321 11.74 0.23 0.49
C PHE A 321 12.61 1.41 0.93
N VAL A 322 11.93 2.49 1.31
CA VAL A 322 12.54 3.74 1.79
C VAL A 322 12.39 3.84 3.30
N VAL A 323 13.46 4.26 3.98
CA VAL A 323 13.38 4.69 5.37
C VAL A 323 13.41 6.21 5.43
N LEU A 324 12.36 6.81 5.98
CA LEU A 324 12.31 8.21 6.33
C LEU A 324 12.69 8.37 7.80
N LEU A 325 13.91 8.84 8.02
CA LEU A 325 14.38 9.29 9.32
C LEU A 325 13.91 10.72 9.55
N ARG A 326 13.39 10.96 10.75
CA ARG A 326 13.17 12.31 11.27
C ARG A 326 14.16 12.53 12.39
N ASN A 327 14.64 13.76 12.53
CA ASN A 327 15.58 14.17 13.58
C ASN A 327 15.25 13.54 14.94
N PHE A 328 15.91 12.41 15.25
CA PHE A 328 15.64 11.60 16.43
C PHE A 328 16.48 12.19 17.56
N GLU A 329 15.87 12.95 18.47
CA GLU A 329 16.52 13.20 19.76
C GLU A 329 15.65 12.80 20.94
N LEU A 330 16.33 12.06 21.82
CA LEU A 330 16.09 11.63 23.19
C LEU A 330 15.53 12.71 24.14
N THR A 331 15.56 13.95 23.70
CA THR A 331 14.93 15.09 24.31
C THR A 331 14.36 15.94 23.20
N GLU A 332 13.15 15.65 22.74
CA GLU A 332 12.27 16.75 22.33
C GLU A 332 12.20 17.68 23.54
N ARG A 333 13.12 18.66 23.61
CA ARG A 333 13.06 19.77 24.54
C ARG A 333 11.92 20.64 24.07
N SER A 334 10.78 20.17 24.51
CA SER A 334 9.53 20.83 24.70
C SER A 334 9.63 22.36 24.78
N GLY A 335 8.87 23.01 23.92
CA GLY A 335 8.20 24.27 24.19
C GLY A 335 7.06 24.44 23.19
N THR A 336 5.80 24.48 23.64
CA THR A 336 4.70 25.06 22.84
C THR A 336 3.89 26.03 23.68
N THR A 337 3.79 27.27 23.21
CA THR A 337 2.57 28.04 23.34
C THR A 337 2.44 29.01 22.16
N LYS A 338 1.20 29.15 21.63
CA LYS A 338 0.78 30.29 20.80
C LYS A 338 0.43 31.54 21.64
N PHE A 339 0.88 31.57 22.89
CA PHE A 339 0.56 32.57 23.90
C PHE A 339 1.81 32.82 24.76
N PRO A 340 2.03 34.02 25.31
CA PRO A 340 3.11 34.25 26.27
C PRO A 340 2.97 33.26 27.44
N LEU A 341 4.02 32.51 27.73
CA LEU A 341 4.09 31.63 28.89
C LEU A 341 3.94 32.47 30.16
N ASP A 342 3.13 31.99 31.10
CA ASP A 342 3.13 32.48 32.48
C ASP A 342 4.34 31.82 33.18
N ASP A 343 5.16 32.58 33.92
CA ASP A 343 6.43 32.13 34.54
C ASP A 343 6.28 30.95 35.52
N THR A 344 5.04 30.51 35.78
CA THR A 344 4.69 29.42 36.68
C THR A 344 4.33 28.11 35.98
N GLU A 345 4.27 28.08 34.65
CA GLU A 345 4.07 26.86 33.86
C GLU A 345 5.42 26.21 33.51
N PRO A 346 5.64 24.90 33.76
CA PRO A 346 6.87 24.25 33.36
C PRO A 346 6.95 24.19 31.85
N ALA A 347 8.16 24.42 31.34
CA ALA A 347 8.51 24.49 29.93
C ALA A 347 8.21 23.23 29.09
N ASP A 348 7.60 22.18 29.65
CA ASP A 348 7.50 20.86 29.03
C ASP A 348 6.25 20.68 28.12
N HIS A 349 6.17 21.41 27.00
CA HIS A 349 5.16 21.23 25.95
C HIS A 349 5.77 20.79 24.59
N VAL A 350 5.30 19.71 23.97
CA VAL A 350 5.98 19.08 22.81
C VAL A 350 5.73 19.80 21.48
N GLN A 351 6.80 20.14 20.77
CA GLN A 351 6.74 20.58 19.38
C GLN A 351 6.62 19.38 18.45
N VAL A 352 5.48 19.26 17.76
CA VAL A 352 5.43 18.47 16.54
C VAL A 352 6.18 19.25 15.46
N ILE A 353 7.25 18.69 14.92
CA ILE A 353 7.84 19.18 13.67
C ILE A 353 6.80 18.99 12.57
N ASN A 354 6.04 20.04 12.30
CA ASN A 354 5.03 20.07 11.25
C ASN A 354 5.76 20.18 9.91
N LEU A 355 5.63 19.16 9.06
CA LEU A 355 6.13 19.10 7.67
C LEU A 355 5.35 20.06 6.74
N SER A 356 4.89 21.20 7.25
CA SER A 356 3.89 22.04 6.59
C SER A 356 4.34 22.56 5.22
N GLY A 357 5.66 22.69 4.99
CA GLY A 357 6.24 23.05 3.70
C GLY A 357 6.14 21.94 2.64
N ALA A 358 6.66 20.75 2.95
CA ALA A 358 6.85 19.64 2.00
C ALA A 358 5.83 18.51 2.08
N GLY A 359 4.80 18.65 2.92
CA GLY A 359 3.76 17.65 3.13
C GLY A 359 3.09 17.09 1.87
N PRO A 360 2.88 17.85 0.77
CA PRO A 360 2.38 17.28 -0.48
C PRO A 360 3.33 16.29 -1.15
N ALA A 361 4.61 16.66 -1.37
CA ALA A 361 5.58 15.82 -2.05
C ALA A 361 5.91 14.53 -1.26
N LEU A 362 5.99 14.62 0.08
CA LEU A 362 6.16 13.45 0.94
C LEU A 362 4.92 12.55 0.98
N ARG A 363 3.71 13.13 0.90
CA ARG A 363 2.48 12.33 0.75
C ARG A 363 2.48 11.57 -0.56
N GLU A 364 2.84 12.23 -1.66
CA GLU A 364 2.96 11.56 -2.96
C GLU A 364 4.03 10.46 -2.93
N LEU A 365 5.17 10.68 -2.26
CA LEU A 365 6.18 9.65 -2.07
C LEU A 365 5.63 8.46 -1.27
N ALA A 366 4.98 8.70 -0.13
CA ALA A 366 4.41 7.65 0.73
C ALA A 366 3.35 6.80 0.01
N VAL A 367 2.64 7.40 -0.95
CA VAL A 367 1.67 6.70 -1.82
C VAL A 367 2.35 5.90 -2.94
N SER A 368 3.55 6.31 -3.34
CA SER A 368 4.24 5.75 -4.51
C SER A 368 5.17 4.59 -4.16
N VAL A 369 5.65 4.50 -2.92
CA VAL A 369 6.67 3.52 -2.52
C VAL A 369 6.40 2.90 -1.15
N PRO A 370 6.88 1.68 -0.89
CA PRO A 370 7.00 1.14 0.47
C PRO A 370 7.84 2.10 1.33
N LEU A 371 7.20 2.83 2.24
CA LEU A 371 7.84 3.85 3.08
C LEU A 371 7.72 3.48 4.56
N VAL A 372 8.88 3.40 5.22
CA VAL A 372 8.99 3.25 6.68
C VAL A 372 9.22 4.62 7.29
N LEU A 373 8.27 5.08 8.09
CA LEU A 373 8.43 6.24 8.94
C LEU A 373 8.88 5.77 10.31
N VAL A 374 10.09 6.17 10.70
CA VAL A 374 10.56 5.96 12.07
C VAL A 374 10.04 7.11 12.93
N ALA A 375 9.30 6.79 13.97
CA ALA A 375 8.64 7.74 14.86
C ALA A 375 9.13 7.58 16.30
N SER A 376 9.32 8.70 16.98
CA SER A 376 9.61 8.72 18.43
C SER A 376 8.37 8.25 19.19
N THR A 377 8.58 7.68 20.39
CA THR A 377 7.47 7.26 21.26
C THR A 377 6.92 8.39 22.12
N THR A 378 7.47 9.61 22.03
CA THR A 378 6.91 10.79 22.70
C THR A 378 5.55 11.15 22.12
N ALA A 379 4.59 11.41 23.00
CA ALA A 379 3.18 11.29 22.65
C ALA A 379 2.58 12.37 21.74
N ALA A 380 3.36 13.39 21.37
CA ALA A 380 2.91 14.31 20.32
C ALA A 380 2.93 13.65 18.94
N GLU A 381 3.77 12.63 18.72
CA GLU A 381 3.65 11.76 17.54
C GLU A 381 2.61 10.64 17.73
N LEU A 382 2.20 10.37 18.98
CA LEU A 382 1.02 9.54 19.29
C LEU A 382 -0.30 10.30 19.09
N GLU A 383 -0.27 11.58 18.72
CA GLU A 383 -1.41 12.20 18.04
C GLU A 383 -1.61 11.45 16.73
N LEU A 384 -2.50 10.45 16.77
CA LEU A 384 -3.07 9.73 15.64
C LEU A 384 -3.91 10.71 14.77
N GLY A 385 -3.33 11.84 14.40
CA GLY A 385 -3.91 12.91 13.61
C GLY A 385 -4.31 12.36 12.24
N GLN A 386 -5.56 12.62 11.88
CA GLN A 386 -6.25 12.07 10.72
C GLN A 386 -5.78 12.65 9.36
N ASP A 387 -4.63 13.32 9.28
CA ASP A 387 -4.26 14.14 8.11
C ASP A 387 -3.14 13.57 7.23
N TRP A 388 -3.01 12.23 7.15
CA TRP A 388 -2.17 11.57 6.15
C TRP A 388 -3.05 10.63 5.33
N GLY A 389 -3.32 11.07 4.10
CA GLY A 389 -4.19 10.42 3.12
C GLY A 389 -3.70 9.07 2.64
N GLN A 390 -4.62 8.37 1.99
CA GLN A 390 -4.67 6.94 1.65
C GLN A 390 -3.60 6.47 0.66
N PHE A 391 -3.50 5.13 0.58
CA PHE A 391 -2.67 4.27 -0.29
C PHE A 391 -1.25 4.14 0.25
N THR A 392 -0.95 2.95 0.82
CA THR A 392 0.24 2.66 1.64
C THR A 392 0.54 3.72 2.68
N ALA A 393 -0.33 3.84 3.71
CA ALA A 393 0.01 4.63 4.88
C ALA A 393 1.43 4.26 5.33
N PRO A 394 2.32 5.24 5.57
CA PRO A 394 3.70 4.93 5.93
C PRO A 394 3.68 3.95 7.10
N VAL A 395 4.48 2.91 6.99
CA VAL A 395 4.71 1.93 8.04
C VAL A 395 5.33 2.68 9.22
N LYS A 396 4.60 2.82 10.32
CA LYS A 396 5.01 3.63 11.48
C LYS A 396 5.67 2.74 12.52
N LEU A 397 6.98 2.86 12.64
CA LEU A 397 7.75 2.18 13.68
C LEU A 397 7.97 3.12 14.85
N TYR A 398 7.29 2.85 15.95
CA TYR A 398 7.48 3.55 17.21
C TYR A 398 8.70 2.97 17.92
N LEU A 399 9.73 3.77 18.22
CA LEU A 399 10.97 3.25 18.80
C LEU A 399 11.25 3.77 20.21
N PRO A 400 11.70 2.90 21.13
CA PRO A 400 12.08 3.31 22.47
C PRO A 400 13.37 4.12 22.47
N ASP A 401 13.40 5.23 23.18
CA ASP A 401 14.56 6.12 23.27
C ASP A 401 15.87 5.43 23.72
N GLU A 402 15.83 4.33 24.48
CA GLU A 402 17.08 3.70 24.96
C GLU A 402 17.68 2.74 23.93
N THR A 403 16.86 2.12 23.08
CA THR A 403 17.29 1.09 22.11
C THR A 403 16.91 1.43 20.66
N TRP A 404 16.45 2.66 20.38
CA TRP A 404 16.01 3.08 19.04
C TRP A 404 17.09 2.86 18.00
N PHE A 405 18.34 3.18 18.33
CA PHE A 405 19.44 3.15 17.37
C PHE A 405 19.73 1.73 16.90
N ASP A 406 19.53 0.71 17.73
CA ASP A 406 19.67 -0.68 17.29
C ASP A 406 18.62 -0.99 16.22
N THR A 407 17.37 -0.57 16.42
CA THR A 407 16.33 -0.75 15.41
C THR A 407 16.59 0.08 14.15
N VAL A 408 16.93 1.37 14.29
CA VAL A 408 17.22 2.26 13.15
C VAL A 408 18.41 1.76 12.36
N SER A 409 19.53 1.42 13.00
CA SER A 409 20.70 0.86 12.31
C SER A 409 20.38 -0.45 11.58
N THR A 410 19.45 -1.26 12.10
CA THR A 410 18.92 -2.43 11.38
C THR A 410 18.24 -2.00 10.09
N LEU A 411 17.26 -1.10 10.20
CA LEU A 411 16.47 -0.62 9.06
C LEU A 411 17.36 0.04 8.00
N LEU A 412 18.27 0.91 8.42
CA LEU A 412 19.24 1.57 7.53
C LEU A 412 20.16 0.58 6.82
N SER A 413 20.48 -0.55 7.46
CA SER A 413 21.33 -1.57 6.83
C SER A 413 20.62 -2.29 5.68
N VAL A 414 19.29 -2.45 5.77
CA VAL A 414 18.50 -3.24 4.80
C VAL A 414 17.60 -2.42 3.89
N ALA A 415 17.46 -1.11 4.12
CA ALA A 415 16.72 -0.22 3.25
C ALA A 415 17.46 -0.03 1.92
N ASP A 416 16.74 0.29 0.85
CA ASP A 416 17.33 0.60 -0.46
C ASP A 416 17.67 2.08 -0.59
N GLN A 417 16.86 2.96 0.01
CA GLN A 417 17.09 4.41 0.05
C GLN A 417 16.78 4.95 1.45
N VAL A 418 17.51 6.00 1.83
CA VAL A 418 17.31 6.68 3.11
C VAL A 418 16.98 8.14 2.83
N VAL A 419 15.90 8.65 3.44
CA VAL A 419 15.60 10.08 3.46
C VAL A 419 15.77 10.56 4.89
N VAL A 420 16.68 11.49 5.10
CA VAL A 420 16.94 12.10 6.40
C VAL A 420 16.30 13.49 6.41
N TRP A 421 15.25 13.65 7.20
CA TRP A 421 14.62 14.96 7.42
C TRP A 421 15.19 15.60 8.67
N ALA A 422 16.03 16.62 8.50
CA ALA A 422 16.81 17.22 9.56
C ALA A 422 16.60 18.74 9.64
N ALA A 423 16.32 19.25 10.83
CA ALA A 423 16.27 20.69 11.10
C ALA A 423 17.52 21.16 11.87
N GLU A 424 17.98 20.34 12.81
CA GLU A 424 19.07 20.63 13.74
C GLU A 424 19.93 19.39 13.90
N LEU A 425 21.22 19.57 14.16
CA LEU A 425 22.12 18.48 14.51
C LEU A 425 21.91 18.09 15.97
N THR A 426 21.19 16.98 16.14
CA THR A 426 21.03 16.33 17.43
C THR A 426 22.09 15.23 17.58
N PRO A 427 22.49 14.80 18.79
CA PRO A 427 23.38 13.66 19.00
C PRO A 427 22.82 12.36 18.41
N GLY A 428 21.50 12.20 18.33
CA GLY A 428 20.87 11.06 17.68
C GLY A 428 21.05 11.11 16.17
N LEU A 429 20.73 12.25 15.55
CA LEU A 429 20.98 12.47 14.12
C LEU A 429 22.47 12.34 13.77
N ALA A 430 23.37 12.86 14.61
CA ALA A 430 24.81 12.70 14.41
C ALA A 430 25.21 11.22 14.36
N ARG A 431 24.67 10.39 15.28
CA ARG A 431 24.86 8.93 15.26
C ARG A 431 24.29 8.27 14.01
N GLU A 432 23.14 8.72 13.51
CA GLU A 432 22.54 8.20 12.27
C GLU A 432 23.40 8.53 11.06
N LEU A 433 23.85 9.78 10.93
CA LEU A 433 24.72 10.24 9.84
C LEU A 433 26.07 9.52 9.88
N ASP A 434 26.69 9.40 11.06
CA ASP A 434 27.94 8.65 11.23
C ASP A 434 27.77 7.18 10.85
N PHE A 435 26.62 6.57 11.19
CA PHE A 435 26.32 5.21 10.80
C PHE A 435 26.22 5.06 9.28
N LEU A 436 25.50 5.97 8.62
CA LEU A 436 25.38 5.98 7.16
C LEU A 436 26.74 6.13 6.49
N VAL A 437 27.60 7.01 6.99
CA VAL A 437 28.99 7.17 6.50
C VAL A 437 29.78 5.88 6.71
N SER A 438 29.74 5.28 7.90
CA SER A 438 30.47 4.05 8.22
C SER A 438 30.05 2.85 7.36
N ARG A 439 28.79 2.86 6.88
CA ARG A 439 28.22 1.84 5.99
C ARG A 439 28.33 2.20 4.52
N GLN A 440 29.00 3.31 4.19
CA GLN A 440 29.15 3.82 2.82
C GLN A 440 27.80 4.08 2.13
N ARG A 441 26.80 4.49 2.91
CA ARG A 441 25.41 4.74 2.48
C ARG A 441 25.15 6.21 2.13
N THR A 442 26.19 6.97 1.81
CA THR A 442 26.06 8.41 1.58
C THR A 442 25.40 8.71 0.23
N GLU A 443 25.68 7.89 -0.79
CA GLU A 443 25.12 8.07 -2.13
C GLU A 443 23.63 7.81 -2.21
N ASP A 444 23.11 6.82 -1.49
CA ASP A 444 21.70 6.42 -1.44
C ASP A 444 20.88 7.16 -0.37
N THR A 445 21.49 8.14 0.28
CA THR A 445 20.84 9.01 1.27
C THR A 445 20.50 10.36 0.65
N LEU A 446 19.24 10.79 0.81
CA LEU A 446 18.79 12.16 0.56
C LEU A 446 18.63 12.87 1.91
N VAL A 447 19.39 13.94 2.14
CA VAL A 447 19.23 14.80 3.32
C VAL A 447 18.35 16.00 2.95
N VAL A 448 17.26 16.18 3.67
CA VAL A 448 16.34 17.31 3.52
C VAL A 448 16.49 18.22 4.74
N LEU A 449 16.94 19.45 4.50
CA LEU A 449 17.14 20.47 5.52
C LEU A 449 15.87 21.27 5.73
N ASP A 450 15.30 21.19 6.92
CA ASP A 450 14.09 21.94 7.26
C ASP A 450 14.44 23.41 7.59
N GLY A 451 14.16 24.30 6.64
CA GLY A 451 14.41 25.73 6.79
C GLY A 451 13.50 26.35 7.85
N MET A 452 14.05 26.61 9.05
CA MET A 452 13.40 27.41 10.09
C MET A 452 13.41 28.91 9.70
N GLU A 453 12.65 29.29 8.67
CA GLU A 453 12.55 30.69 8.22
C GLU A 453 11.36 31.46 8.80
N ASP A 454 10.53 30.85 9.65
CA ASP A 454 9.43 31.60 10.28
C ASP A 454 9.91 32.29 11.59
N PRO A 455 10.19 33.61 11.58
CA PRO A 455 10.59 34.35 12.78
C PRO A 455 9.50 34.33 13.86
N VAL A 456 8.23 34.12 13.49
CA VAL A 456 7.13 33.97 14.45
C VAL A 456 7.34 32.67 15.23
N SER A 457 7.57 31.55 14.54
CA SER A 457 7.88 30.27 15.18
C SER A 457 9.11 30.35 16.09
N GLN A 458 10.20 31.01 15.69
CA GLN A 458 11.41 31.14 16.54
C GLN A 458 11.17 31.95 17.82
N VAL A 459 10.29 32.96 17.78
CA VAL A 459 9.98 33.82 18.94
C VAL A 459 9.03 33.13 19.92
N PHE A 460 8.07 32.35 19.42
CA PHE A 460 7.09 31.64 20.27
C PHE A 460 7.56 30.26 20.72
N LEU A 461 8.57 29.70 20.05
CA LEU A 461 9.03 28.32 20.22
C LEU A 461 10.58 28.23 20.13
N PRO A 462 11.34 28.92 21.00
CA PRO A 462 12.79 28.85 20.96
C PRO A 462 13.24 27.40 21.21
N ARG A 463 13.90 26.80 20.22
CA ARG A 463 14.53 25.49 20.39
C ARG A 463 15.87 25.70 21.07
N GLU A 464 16.03 25.14 22.26
CA GLU A 464 17.27 25.22 23.03
C GLU A 464 18.02 23.88 22.96
N GLY A 465 19.18 23.84 22.29
CA GLY A 465 20.16 22.76 22.48
C GLY A 465 20.81 22.17 21.23
N GLY A 466 20.24 22.32 20.03
CA GLY A 466 20.77 21.77 18.78
C GLY A 466 21.59 22.79 17.96
N GLU A 467 22.68 22.35 17.33
CA GLU A 467 23.38 23.14 16.31
C GLU A 467 22.54 23.21 15.04
N ARG A 468 22.37 24.39 14.45
CA ARG A 468 21.59 24.53 13.21
C ARG A 468 22.28 23.79 12.07
N LEU A 469 21.55 22.88 11.43
CA LEU A 469 22.08 22.15 10.29
C LEU A 469 21.90 23.00 9.02
N THR A 470 23.00 23.24 8.31
CA THR A 470 23.02 23.95 7.02
C THR A 470 23.73 23.08 5.98
N ALA A 471 23.55 23.37 4.69
CA ALA A 471 24.12 22.55 3.61
C ALA A 471 25.66 22.46 3.71
N ASP A 472 26.31 23.51 4.22
CA ASP A 472 27.77 23.57 4.37
C ASP A 472 28.28 22.92 5.68
N HIS A 473 27.39 22.32 6.47
CA HIS A 473 27.77 21.73 7.75
C HIS A 473 28.75 20.55 7.55
N PRO A 474 29.89 20.46 8.28
CA PRO A 474 30.92 19.46 8.03
C PRO A 474 30.45 18.00 8.04
N LEU A 475 29.47 17.66 8.90
CA LEU A 475 28.87 16.32 8.95
C LEU A 475 28.05 15.95 7.70
N LEU A 476 27.63 16.94 6.91
CA LEU A 476 26.91 16.72 5.65
C LEU A 476 27.84 16.66 4.44
N ALA A 477 29.11 17.06 4.57
CA ALA A 477 30.07 17.01 3.47
C ALA A 477 30.20 15.64 2.78
N PRO A 478 30.07 14.49 3.48
CA PRO A 478 30.08 13.18 2.82
C PRO A 478 28.83 12.87 1.98
N PHE A 479 27.74 13.63 2.14
CA PHE A 479 26.44 13.37 1.51
C PHE A 479 26.27 14.25 0.26
N PRO A 480 26.25 13.65 -0.95
CA PRO A 480 26.16 14.42 -2.19
C PRO A 480 24.75 14.95 -2.49
N HIS A 481 23.72 14.45 -1.80
CA HIS A 481 22.32 14.82 -2.05
C HIS A 481 21.72 15.50 -0.81
N VAL A 482 21.99 16.80 -0.69
CA VAL A 482 21.42 17.67 0.37
C VAL A 482 20.56 18.73 -0.30
N ILE A 483 19.30 18.86 0.13
CA ILE A 483 18.35 19.86 -0.39
C ILE A 483 17.68 20.62 0.74
N ASP A 484 17.20 21.83 0.44
CA ASP A 484 16.33 22.56 1.37
C ASP A 484 14.87 22.09 1.24
N ALA A 485 14.15 21.98 2.36
CA ALA A 485 12.73 21.60 2.38
C ALA A 485 11.84 22.57 1.58
N THR A 486 12.26 23.83 1.42
CA THR A 486 11.59 24.82 0.56
C THR A 486 11.60 24.43 -0.92
N GLU A 487 12.58 23.63 -1.37
CA GLU A 487 12.60 23.09 -2.73
C GLU A 487 11.48 22.09 -2.98
N LEU A 488 11.02 21.41 -1.92
CA LEU A 488 9.87 20.51 -1.95
C LEU A 488 8.55 21.26 -1.71
N ALA A 489 8.61 22.50 -1.24
CA ALA A 489 7.42 23.22 -0.83
C ALA A 489 6.55 23.59 -2.03
N ARG A 490 5.27 23.22 -1.95
CA ARG A 490 4.25 23.48 -2.98
C ARG A 490 4.52 22.83 -4.35
N ARG A 491 5.43 21.87 -4.43
CA ARG A 491 5.70 21.09 -5.64
C ARG A 491 5.11 19.69 -5.53
N ARG A 492 4.76 19.10 -6.69
CA ARG A 492 4.47 17.67 -6.80
C ARG A 492 5.78 16.88 -6.80
N MET A 493 5.73 15.60 -6.44
CA MET A 493 6.91 14.71 -6.42
C MET A 493 7.62 14.67 -7.78
N ALA A 494 6.87 14.66 -8.89
CA ALA A 494 7.41 14.66 -10.25
C ALA A 494 8.19 15.94 -10.62
N GLU A 495 7.99 17.03 -9.87
CA GLU A 495 8.64 18.33 -10.08
C GLU A 495 9.91 18.48 -9.21
N CYS A 496 10.25 17.46 -8.42
CA CYS A 496 11.37 17.46 -7.47
C CYS A 496 12.46 16.48 -7.96
N PRO A 497 13.54 16.95 -8.62
CA PRO A 497 14.57 16.07 -9.19
C PRO A 497 15.19 15.09 -8.19
N SER A 498 15.37 15.52 -6.94
CA SER A 498 15.91 14.67 -5.87
C SER A 498 14.97 13.53 -5.47
N LEU A 499 13.65 13.77 -5.45
CA LEU A 499 12.67 12.71 -5.20
C LEU A 499 12.49 11.79 -6.41
N VAL A 500 12.52 12.34 -7.63
CA VAL A 500 12.53 11.53 -8.87
C VAL A 500 13.74 10.59 -8.88
N ARG A 501 14.91 11.04 -8.42
CA ARG A 501 16.10 10.18 -8.28
C ARG A 501 15.89 9.04 -7.27
N VAL A 502 15.24 9.31 -6.14
CA VAL A 502 14.88 8.27 -5.15
C VAL A 502 13.99 7.22 -5.81
N LEU A 503 12.95 7.63 -6.56
CA LEU A 503 12.08 6.70 -7.28
C LEU A 503 12.84 5.90 -8.33
N GLN A 504 13.66 6.55 -9.15
CA GLN A 504 14.46 5.88 -10.19
C GLN A 504 15.39 4.83 -9.58
N ARG A 505 15.98 5.10 -8.42
CA ARG A 505 16.83 4.11 -7.72
C ARG A 505 16.03 2.95 -7.16
N LEU A 506 14.84 3.20 -6.61
CA LEU A 506 13.95 2.12 -6.18
C LEU A 506 13.46 1.27 -7.35
N ASP A 507 13.14 1.89 -8.48
CA ASP A 507 12.78 1.17 -9.70
C ASP A 507 13.97 0.35 -10.23
N ASN A 508 15.18 0.90 -10.21
CA ASN A 508 16.39 0.16 -10.56
C ASN A 508 16.62 -1.03 -9.61
N ALA A 509 16.44 -0.84 -8.30
CA ALA A 509 16.53 -1.91 -7.32
C ALA A 509 15.45 -2.97 -7.59
N ARG A 510 14.19 -2.57 -7.82
CA ARG A 510 13.08 -3.48 -8.13
C ARG A 510 13.33 -4.29 -9.40
N ASN A 511 13.96 -3.67 -10.41
CA ASN A 511 14.30 -4.30 -11.68
C ASN A 511 15.58 -5.15 -11.63
N ALA A 512 16.35 -5.09 -10.53
CA ALA A 512 17.49 -5.96 -10.35
C ALA A 512 17.05 -7.44 -10.22
N PRO A 513 17.87 -8.39 -10.70
CA PRO A 513 17.61 -9.81 -10.53
C PRO A 513 17.26 -10.17 -9.08
N LEU A 514 16.22 -10.98 -8.91
CA LEU A 514 15.69 -11.27 -7.58
C LEU A 514 16.73 -11.98 -6.69
N ASP A 515 17.49 -12.91 -7.26
CA ASP A 515 18.58 -13.62 -6.58
C ASP A 515 19.65 -12.67 -6.03
N GLN A 516 20.03 -11.66 -6.81
CA GLN A 516 20.94 -10.60 -6.36
C GLN A 516 20.37 -9.84 -5.17
N ARG A 517 19.11 -9.38 -5.27
CA ARG A 517 18.44 -8.65 -4.17
C ARG A 517 18.38 -9.46 -2.87
N LEU A 518 17.93 -10.71 -2.95
CA LEU A 518 17.81 -11.56 -1.77
C LEU A 518 19.17 -11.91 -1.16
N ALA A 519 20.22 -12.03 -2.00
CA ALA A 519 21.59 -12.22 -1.54
C ALA A 519 22.13 -10.98 -0.82
N GLU A 520 21.88 -9.78 -1.33
CA GLU A 520 22.24 -8.51 -0.70
C GLU A 520 21.58 -8.34 0.67
N ILE A 521 20.26 -8.55 0.76
CA ILE A 521 19.51 -8.53 2.03
C ILE A 521 20.10 -9.56 3.02
N SER A 522 20.37 -10.78 2.55
CA SER A 522 20.94 -11.84 3.39
C SER A 522 22.33 -11.47 3.92
N ALA A 523 23.17 -10.85 3.08
CA ALA A 523 24.51 -10.41 3.45
C ALA A 523 24.45 -9.28 4.50
N GLN A 524 23.56 -8.30 4.31
CA GLN A 524 23.34 -7.21 5.26
C GLN A 524 22.87 -7.73 6.63
N LEU A 525 21.92 -8.68 6.64
CA LEU A 525 21.45 -9.31 7.88
C LEU A 525 22.55 -10.15 8.57
N ASN A 526 23.45 -10.79 7.80
CA ASN A 526 24.55 -11.59 8.35
C ASN A 526 25.67 -10.73 8.93
N ALA A 527 26.01 -9.61 8.28
CA ALA A 527 27.10 -8.72 8.70
C ALA A 527 26.86 -8.04 10.06
N ARG A 528 25.66 -8.18 10.64
CA ARG A 528 25.30 -7.62 11.95
C ARG A 528 25.59 -8.58 13.12
N ARG A 529 25.86 -9.86 12.84
CA ARG A 529 26.14 -10.88 13.87
C ARG A 529 27.59 -10.88 14.35
N THR A 530 28.49 -10.32 13.54
CA THR A 530 29.91 -10.11 13.81
C THR A 530 30.13 -8.71 14.33
#